data_AF-A0A6G6Y4T5-F1
#
_entry.id   AF-A0A6G6Y4T5-F1
#
_cell.length_a   1.000
_cell.length_b   1.000
_cell.length_c   1.000
_cell.angle_alpha   90.00
_cell.angle_beta   90.00
_cell.angle_gamma   90.00
#
_symmetry.space_group_name_H-M   'P 1'
#
loop_
_entity.id
_entity.type
_entity.pdbx_description
1 polymer ?
#
loop_
_entity_poly.entity_id
_entity_poly.type
_entity_poly.pdbx_seq_one_letter_code
_entity_poly.pdbx_strand_id
1 'polypeptide(L)'
;MHIAKMEGESIFDEDVDRRSGNLLRAWREHRGMTQEQLASAVNTTGSVISLLEAGDRKLSPKWLYRLAPALDTTPGYLLDHHPEDLPDDIIETWSSIPQAQRKHAREVLQTFRHRTGTED
;
A
#
# COMPACT_ATOMS: atom_id res chain seq x y z
N MET A 1 22.13 19.92 -27.20
CA MET A 1 20.87 19.21 -26.91
C MET A 1 21.01 18.64 -25.51
N HIS A 2 20.27 19.20 -24.55
CA HIS A 2 20.46 18.95 -23.12
C HIS A 2 20.09 17.51 -22.76
N ILE A 3 21.04 16.77 -22.22
CA ILE A 3 20.78 15.54 -21.47
C ILE A 3 21.03 15.92 -20.00
N ALA A 4 19.96 16.31 -19.31
CA ALA A 4 20.02 16.65 -17.90
C ALA A 4 19.56 15.46 -17.05
N LYS A 5 20.51 14.96 -16.25
CA LYS A 5 20.38 14.26 -14.96
C LYS A 5 19.11 13.44 -14.69
N MET A 6 19.27 12.11 -14.65
CA MET A 6 18.55 11.26 -13.70
C MET A 6 19.40 11.17 -12.42
N GLU A 7 19.03 11.93 -11.39
CA GLU A 7 19.56 11.77 -10.03
C GLU A 7 18.45 11.18 -9.15
N GLY A 8 18.79 10.12 -8.40
CA GLY A 8 18.12 9.77 -7.15
C GLY A 8 17.13 8.62 -7.19
N GLU A 9 17.59 7.41 -7.53
CA GLU A 9 16.86 6.19 -7.15
C GLU A 9 17.03 6.00 -5.62
N SER A 10 15.96 6.31 -4.88
CA SER A 10 15.91 6.26 -3.42
C SER A 10 15.90 4.82 -2.92
N ILE A 11 17.08 4.23 -2.81
CA ILE A 11 17.31 2.88 -2.23
C ILE A 11 17.06 2.86 -0.70
N PHE A 12 16.69 3.98 -0.06
CA PHE A 12 16.75 4.15 1.39
C PHE A 12 15.41 4.30 2.13
N ASP A 13 14.24 4.28 1.47
CA ASP A 13 12.94 4.49 2.16
C ASP A 13 12.09 3.22 2.30
N GLU A 14 12.05 2.32 1.31
CA GLU A 14 11.22 1.09 1.33
C GLU A 14 11.53 0.15 2.51
N ASP A 15 12.80 0.10 2.93
CA ASP A 15 13.28 -0.80 3.97
C ASP A 15 13.02 -0.28 5.40
N VAL A 16 12.76 1.02 5.56
CA VAL A 16 12.57 1.66 6.88
C VAL A 16 11.19 1.33 7.45
N ASP A 17 10.17 1.40 6.60
CA ASP A 17 8.79 1.09 6.96
C ASP A 17 8.65 -0.38 7.40
N ARG A 18 9.19 -1.33 6.62
CA ARG A 18 9.14 -2.77 6.95
C ARG A 18 9.83 -3.12 8.27
N ARG A 19 10.95 -2.48 8.61
CA ARG A 19 11.69 -2.76 9.85
C ARG A 19 11.03 -2.16 11.09
N SER A 20 10.28 -1.08 10.93
CA SER A 20 9.62 -0.38 12.04
C SER A 20 8.23 -0.95 12.38
N GLY A 21 7.67 -1.82 11.53
CA GLY A 21 6.31 -2.35 11.69
C GLY A 21 5.24 -1.28 11.49
N ASN A 22 5.58 -0.22 10.77
CA ASN A 22 4.73 0.92 10.46
C ASN A 22 4.80 1.17 8.97
N LEU A 23 3.72 0.84 8.28
CA LEU A 23 3.62 0.89 6.83
C LEU A 23 2.74 2.07 6.38
N LEU A 24 2.51 3.05 7.26
CA LEU A 24 1.61 4.17 6.95
C LEU A 24 2.08 4.96 5.72
N ARG A 25 3.39 5.24 5.63
CA ARG A 25 3.97 5.97 4.50
C ARG A 25 3.82 5.16 3.22
N ALA A 26 4.22 3.89 3.23
CA ALA A 26 4.05 3.00 2.08
C ALA A 26 2.59 2.98 1.57
N TRP A 27 1.61 2.82 2.45
CA TRP A 27 0.20 2.85 2.08
C TRP A 27 -0.27 4.22 1.56
N ARG A 28 0.19 5.33 2.16
CA ARG A 28 -0.10 6.69 1.67
C ARG A 28 0.42 6.90 0.24
N GLU A 29 1.66 6.49 -0.01
CA GLU A 29 2.32 6.67 -1.30
C GLU A 29 1.73 5.76 -2.37
N HIS A 30 1.37 4.53 -2.01
CA HIS A 30 0.62 3.63 -2.89
C HIS A 30 -0.71 4.25 -3.36
N ARG A 31 -1.37 5.05 -2.51
CA ARG A 31 -2.58 5.81 -2.86
C ARG A 31 -2.30 7.16 -3.53
N GLY A 32 -1.04 7.50 -3.79
CA GLY A 32 -0.64 8.76 -4.43
C GLY A 32 -0.97 10.01 -3.61
N MET A 33 -1.08 9.89 -2.29
CA MET A 33 -1.48 10.99 -1.40
C MET A 33 -0.27 11.73 -0.81
N THR A 34 -0.36 13.05 -0.65
CA THR A 34 0.55 13.82 0.23
C THR A 34 0.16 13.64 1.70
N GLN A 35 1.08 13.98 2.62
CA GLN A 35 0.79 13.95 4.06
C GLN A 35 -0.38 14.88 4.42
N GLU A 36 -0.50 16.05 3.79
CA GLU A 36 -1.59 17.01 3.97
C GLU A 36 -2.92 16.47 3.47
N GLN A 37 -2.92 15.77 2.33
CA GLN A 37 -4.13 15.15 1.79
C GLN A 37 -4.64 14.05 2.72
N LEU A 38 -3.77 13.17 3.20
CA LEU A 38 -4.14 12.15 4.17
C LEU A 38 -4.61 12.80 5.48
N ALA A 39 -3.90 13.82 5.95
CA ALA A 39 -4.28 14.56 7.15
C ALA A 39 -5.68 15.18 7.05
N SER A 40 -6.00 15.78 5.90
CA SER A 40 -7.33 16.34 5.63
C SER A 40 -8.40 15.25 5.62
N ALA A 41 -8.15 14.14 4.93
CA ALA A 41 -9.07 13.00 4.85
C ALA A 41 -9.40 12.42 6.23
N VAL A 42 -8.43 12.42 7.15
CA VAL A 42 -8.63 11.98 8.52
C VAL A 42 -8.73 13.12 9.51
N ASN A 43 -9.09 14.34 9.12
CA ASN A 43 -9.31 15.50 10.00
C ASN A 43 -8.22 15.68 11.11
N THR A 44 -6.97 15.80 10.68
CA THR A 44 -5.77 16.07 11.49
C THR A 44 -4.83 17.02 10.73
N THR A 45 -3.57 17.17 11.18
CA THR A 45 -2.56 17.98 10.51
C THR A 45 -1.47 17.12 9.85
N GLY A 46 -0.81 17.67 8.82
CA GLY A 46 0.32 17.01 8.15
C GLY A 46 1.45 16.66 9.11
N SER A 47 1.73 17.52 10.10
CA SER A 47 2.73 17.24 11.15
C SER A 47 2.39 16.00 11.99
N VAL A 48 1.09 15.76 12.25
CA VAL A 48 0.67 14.53 12.95
C VAL A 48 0.90 13.30 12.08
N ILE A 49 0.60 13.37 10.78
CA ILE A 49 0.89 12.29 9.84
C ILE A 49 2.39 12.03 9.77
N SER A 50 3.22 13.07 9.65
CA SER A 50 4.68 12.93 9.64
C SER A 50 5.22 12.26 10.91
N LEU A 51 4.73 12.64 12.09
CA LEU A 51 5.13 11.99 13.35
C LEU A 51 4.66 10.54 13.43
N LEU A 52 3.48 10.24 12.88
CA LEU A 52 2.98 8.86 12.80
C LEU A 52 3.85 8.04 11.86
N GLU A 53 4.18 8.53 10.66
CA GLU A 53 5.04 7.84 9.69
C GLU A 53 6.45 7.62 10.21
N ALA A 54 7.03 8.62 10.88
CA ALA A 54 8.37 8.50 11.48
C ALA A 54 8.42 7.53 12.68
N GLY A 55 7.27 7.11 13.22
CA GLY A 55 7.19 6.29 14.43
C GLY A 55 7.38 7.06 15.74
N ASP A 56 7.74 8.35 15.68
CA ASP A 56 7.79 9.27 16.83
C ASP A 56 6.44 9.32 17.58
N ARG A 57 5.35 9.11 16.85
CA ARG A 57 4.03 8.84 17.40
C ARG A 57 3.58 7.44 16.98
N LYS A 58 3.20 6.62 17.97
CA LYS A 58 2.69 5.27 17.71
C LYS A 58 1.35 5.27 16.98
N LEU A 59 1.21 4.38 16.00
CA LEU A 59 -0.07 3.96 15.42
C LEU A 59 -0.90 3.21 16.46
N SER A 60 -1.65 3.96 17.27
CA SER A 60 -2.61 3.38 18.21
C SER A 60 -3.83 2.80 17.47
N PRO A 61 -4.64 1.92 18.10
CA PRO A 61 -5.87 1.41 17.50
C PRO A 61 -6.78 2.53 16.96
N LYS A 62 -6.89 3.65 17.71
CA LYS A 62 -7.65 4.83 17.27
C LYS A 62 -7.14 5.39 15.94
N TRP A 63 -5.83 5.45 15.73
CA TRP A 63 -5.26 5.90 14.46
C TRP A 63 -5.47 4.89 13.35
N LEU A 64 -5.23 3.61 13.63
CA LEU A 64 -5.40 2.54 12.63
C LEU A 64 -6.83 2.52 12.07
N TYR A 65 -7.85 2.54 12.93
CA TYR A 65 -9.25 2.58 12.49
C TYR A 65 -9.65 3.88 11.78
N ARG A 66 -8.90 4.97 11.99
CA ARG A 66 -9.15 6.25 11.34
C ARG A 66 -8.47 6.35 9.97
N LEU A 67 -7.26 5.80 9.85
CA LEU A 67 -6.41 5.87 8.65
C LEU A 67 -6.80 4.82 7.61
N ALA A 68 -7.10 3.60 8.03
CA ALA A 68 -7.31 2.49 7.11
C ALA A 68 -8.43 2.74 6.07
N PRO A 69 -9.61 3.31 6.44
CA PRO A 69 -10.63 3.63 5.44
C PRO A 69 -10.19 4.71 4.45
N ALA A 70 -9.42 5.72 4.90
CA ALA A 70 -8.92 6.79 4.02
C ALA A 70 -7.85 6.29 3.03
N LEU A 71 -7.20 5.17 3.34
CA LEU A 71 -6.19 4.51 2.52
C LEU A 71 -6.74 3.27 1.79
N ASP A 72 -8.05 3.03 1.86
CA ASP A 72 -8.74 1.89 1.24
C ASP A 72 -8.05 0.55 1.60
N THR A 73 -7.78 0.35 2.89
CA THR A 73 -7.11 -0.86 3.40
C THR A 73 -7.68 -1.26 4.76
N THR A 74 -7.07 -2.26 5.41
CA THR A 74 -7.45 -2.71 6.76
C THR A 74 -6.48 -2.19 7.83
N PRO A 75 -6.94 -2.00 9.09
CA PRO A 75 -6.09 -1.58 10.19
C PRO A 75 -4.84 -2.45 10.40
N GLY A 76 -4.95 -3.77 10.21
CA GLY A 76 -3.82 -4.69 10.36
C GLY A 76 -2.73 -4.41 9.33
N TYR A 77 -3.10 -4.23 8.07
CA TYR A 77 -2.16 -4.07 6.95
C TYR A 77 -1.25 -2.85 7.10
N LEU A 78 -1.65 -1.82 7.84
CA LEU A 78 -0.79 -0.67 8.16
C LEU A 78 0.39 -1.03 9.09
N LEU A 79 0.43 -2.23 9.66
CA LEU A 79 1.46 -2.69 10.57
C LEU A 79 2.36 -3.78 9.96
N ASP A 80 1.80 -4.66 9.12
CA ASP A 80 2.47 -5.92 8.76
C ASP A 80 2.33 -6.35 7.28
N HIS A 81 1.61 -5.62 6.43
CA HIS A 81 1.48 -5.94 5.00
C HIS A 81 1.86 -4.75 4.11
N HIS A 82 2.96 -4.88 3.35
CA HIS A 82 3.34 -3.84 2.40
C HIS A 82 2.32 -3.81 1.25
N PRO A 83 1.90 -2.65 0.75
CA PRO A 83 0.88 -2.57 -0.31
C PRO A 83 1.30 -3.21 -1.65
N GLU A 84 2.59 -3.46 -1.83
CA GLU A 84 3.13 -4.15 -3.01
C GLU A 84 3.29 -5.67 -2.80
N ASP A 85 3.13 -6.15 -1.56
CA ASP A 85 3.15 -7.58 -1.29
C ASP A 85 1.85 -8.21 -1.81
N LEU A 86 1.97 -9.39 -2.41
CA LEU A 86 0.79 -10.17 -2.75
C LEU A 86 0.21 -10.75 -1.46
N PRO A 87 -1.12 -10.63 -1.23
CA PRO A 87 -1.76 -11.23 -0.07
C PRO A 87 -1.49 -12.74 0.05
N ASP A 88 -1.27 -13.22 1.28
CA ASP A 88 -0.95 -14.63 1.56
C ASP A 88 -2.01 -15.59 1.02
N ASP A 89 -3.29 -15.23 1.09
CA ASP A 89 -4.40 -16.04 0.58
C ASP A 89 -4.35 -16.20 -0.95
N ILE A 90 -3.89 -15.17 -1.68
CA ILE A 90 -3.66 -15.25 -3.13
C ILE A 90 -2.49 -16.20 -3.43
N ILE A 91 -1.40 -16.11 -2.65
CA ILE A 91 -0.24 -16.99 -2.78
C ILE A 91 -0.63 -18.45 -2.51
N GLU A 92 -1.35 -18.69 -1.42
CA GLU A 92 -1.85 -20.01 -1.02
C GLU A 92 -2.80 -20.57 -2.08
N THR A 93 -3.77 -19.76 -2.52
CA THR A 93 -4.72 -20.13 -3.57
C THR A 93 -3.98 -20.53 -4.84
N TRP A 94 -3.07 -19.69 -5.34
CA TRP A 94 -2.30 -19.99 -6.54
C TRP A 94 -1.41 -21.24 -6.38
N SER A 95 -0.84 -21.43 -5.19
CA SER A 95 -0.01 -22.60 -4.87
C SER A 95 -0.83 -23.89 -4.88
N SER A 96 -2.08 -23.84 -4.44
CA SER A 96 -3.01 -24.98 -4.42
C SER A 96 -3.52 -25.38 -5.82
N ILE A 97 -3.45 -24.48 -6.82
CA ILE A 97 -3.88 -24.78 -8.19
C ILE A 97 -2.93 -25.81 -8.82
N PRO A 98 -3.44 -26.98 -9.29
CA PRO A 98 -2.64 -27.97 -9.99
C PRO A 98 -1.90 -27.36 -11.18
N GLN A 99 -0.63 -27.73 -11.39
CA GLN A 99 0.22 -27.10 -12.41
C GLN A 99 -0.42 -27.07 -13.82
N ALA A 100 -1.12 -28.14 -14.19
CA ALA A 100 -1.83 -28.25 -15.46
C ALA A 100 -2.92 -27.18 -15.65
N GLN A 101 -3.52 -26.67 -14.58
CA GLN A 101 -4.59 -25.67 -14.61
C GLN A 101 -4.08 -24.23 -14.49
N ARG A 102 -2.81 -24.01 -14.11
CA ARG A 102 -2.27 -22.66 -13.88
C ARG A 102 -2.31 -21.77 -15.12
N LYS A 103 -2.12 -22.33 -16.32
CA LYS A 103 -2.25 -21.56 -17.58
C LYS A 103 -3.66 -20.99 -17.72
N HIS A 104 -4.68 -21.82 -17.51
CA HIS A 104 -6.07 -21.42 -17.60
C HIS A 104 -6.46 -20.41 -16.50
N ALA A 105 -6.04 -20.65 -15.27
CA ALA A 105 -6.24 -19.70 -14.17
C ALA A 105 -5.64 -18.32 -14.50
N ARG A 106 -4.43 -18.27 -15.08
CA ARG A 106 -3.82 -17.02 -15.55
C ARG A 106 -4.65 -16.35 -16.65
N GLU A 107 -5.15 -17.10 -17.62
CA GLU A 107 -6.00 -16.57 -18.70
C GLU A 107 -7.27 -15.92 -18.13
N VAL A 108 -7.95 -16.59 -17.19
CA VAL A 108 -9.12 -16.04 -16.49
C VAL A 108 -8.75 -14.75 -15.75
N LEU A 109 -7.68 -14.75 -14.95
CA LEU A 109 -7.23 -13.54 -14.24
C LEU A 109 -6.91 -12.38 -15.19
N GLN A 110 -6.34 -12.67 -16.37
CA GLN A 110 -6.04 -11.67 -17.39
C GLN A 110 -7.31 -11.02 -17.98
N THR A 111 -8.45 -11.71 -17.99
CA THR A 111 -9.72 -11.12 -18.48
C THR A 111 -10.19 -9.94 -17.62
N PHE A 112 -9.82 -9.90 -16.35
CA PHE A 112 -10.17 -8.80 -15.45
C PHE A 112 -9.31 -7.54 -15.64
N ARG A 113 -8.15 -7.64 -16.32
CA ARG A 113 -7.25 -6.48 -16.53
C ARG A 113 -7.85 -5.38 -17.41
N HIS A 114 -8.90 -5.68 -18.17
CA HIS A 114 -9.48 -4.78 -19.17
C HIS A 114 -10.92 -4.37 -18.88
N ARG A 115 -11.49 -4.81 -17.75
CA ARG A 115 -12.91 -4.59 -17.42
C ARG A 115 -13.05 -3.61 -16.27
N THR A 116 -12.63 -2.36 -16.49
CA THR A 116 -12.90 -1.24 -15.57
C THR A 116 -14.23 -0.61 -15.96
N GLY A 117 -15.27 -0.85 -15.15
CA GLY A 117 -16.57 -0.18 -15.23
C GLY A 117 -17.69 -1.05 -15.84
N THR A 118 -18.52 -1.62 -14.96
CA THR A 118 -19.97 -1.59 -15.20
C THR A 118 -20.56 -0.89 -13.99
N GLU A 119 -21.01 0.33 -14.26
CA GLU A 119 -21.93 1.12 -13.43
C GLU A 119 -23.12 0.24 -13.03
N ASP A 120 -23.43 0.23 -11.74
CA ASP A 120 -24.75 -0.04 -11.17
C ASP A 120 -25.01 1.01 -10.08
#